data_AF-A0A0K8PHE5-F1
#
_entry.id   AF-A0A0K8PHE5-F1
#
_cell.length_a   1.000
_cell.length_b   1.000
_cell.length_c   1.000
_cell.angle_alpha   90.00
_cell.angle_beta   90.00
_cell.angle_gamma   90.00
#
_symmetry.space_group_name_H-M   'P 1'
#
loop_
_entity.id
_entity.type
_entity.pdbx_description
1 polymer ?
#
loop_
_entity_poly.entity_id
_entity_poly.type
_entity_poly.pdbx_seq_one_letter_code
_entity_poly.pdbx_strand_id
1 'polypeptide(L)'
;MMYPLVRELAAADAPHRVPVAVTCRVLGLARQPYYRWLASPVTDSELAEAHRANALFDAHRDDPEFGHRFLLDEARAAGESMAE
;
A
#
# COMPACT_ATOMS: atom_id res chain seq x y z
N MET A 1 -0.86 2.17 -7.61
CA MET A 1 -1.81 2.05 -8.76
C MET A 1 -3.14 2.71 -8.40
N MET A 2 -3.88 3.27 -9.36
CA MET A 2 -5.18 3.94 -9.11
C MET A 2 -6.38 2.99 -8.96
N TYR A 3 -6.16 1.68 -8.87
CA TYR A 3 -7.24 0.68 -8.76
C TYR A 3 -8.08 0.74 -7.47
N PRO A 4 -7.54 1.12 -6.29
CA PRO A 4 -8.35 1.36 -5.10
C PRO A 4 -9.45 2.40 -5.37
N LEU A 5 -9.12 3.52 -6.02
CA LEU A 5 -10.09 4.54 -6.41
C LEU A 5 -11.19 3.98 -7.32
N VAL A 6 -10.84 3.14 -8.30
CA VAL A 6 -11.82 2.51 -9.19
C VAL A 6 -12.79 1.63 -8.39
N ARG A 7 -12.30 0.91 -7.37
CA ARG A 7 -13.13 0.09 -6.48
C ARG A 7 -14.04 0.95 -5.60
N GLU A 8 -13.50 2.00 -4.99
CA GLU A 8 -14.25 2.92 -4.12
C GLU A 8 -15.40 3.60 -4.87
N LEU A 9 -15.15 4.10 -6.08
CA LEU A 9 -16.20 4.73 -6.90
C LEU A 9 -17.28 3.75 -7.38
N ALA A 10 -16.94 2.46 -7.50
CA ALA A 10 -17.88 1.41 -7.93
C ALA A 10 -18.65 0.76 -6.77
N ALA A 11 -18.28 1.07 -5.53
CA ALA A 11 -18.87 0.51 -4.33
C ALA A 11 -20.38 0.78 -4.25
N ALA A 12 -21.13 -0.13 -3.62
CA ALA A 12 -22.58 -0.04 -3.57
C ALA A 12 -23.08 1.09 -2.66
N ASP A 13 -22.28 1.42 -1.66
CA ASP A 13 -22.47 2.49 -0.67
C ASP A 13 -21.86 3.83 -1.11
N ALA A 14 -21.21 3.88 -2.29
CA ALA A 14 -20.71 5.12 -2.84
C ALA A 14 -21.88 6.11 -3.03
N PRO A 15 -21.75 7.38 -2.61
CA PRO A 15 -22.81 8.37 -2.77
C PRO A 15 -23.33 8.44 -4.20
N HIS A 16 -22.42 8.27 -5.18
CA HIS A 16 -22.72 8.20 -6.60
C HIS A 16 -21.96 7.01 -7.17
N ARG A 17 -22.67 5.90 -7.44
CA ARG A 17 -22.04 4.69 -7.95
C ARG A 17 -21.62 4.85 -9.41
N VAL A 18 -20.31 4.84 -9.66
CA VAL A 18 -19.73 4.98 -11.00
C VAL A 18 -19.37 3.60 -11.55
N PRO A 19 -19.80 3.23 -12.78
CA PRO A 19 -19.40 1.97 -13.38
C PRO A 19 -17.89 1.89 -13.59
N VAL A 20 -17.29 0.75 -13.24
CA VAL A 20 -15.85 0.46 -13.46
C VAL A 20 -15.40 0.80 -14.88
N ALA A 21 -16.21 0.50 -15.89
CA ALA A 21 -15.90 0.78 -17.29
C ALA A 21 -15.75 2.28 -17.58
N VAL A 22 -16.50 3.15 -16.89
CA VAL A 22 -16.40 4.60 -17.02
C VAL A 22 -15.11 5.09 -16.36
N THR A 23 -14.87 4.72 -15.11
CA THR A 23 -13.67 5.14 -14.38
C THR A 23 -12.39 4.66 -15.05
N CYS A 24 -12.32 3.39 -15.47
CA CYS A 24 -11.18 2.87 -16.21
C CYS A 24 -10.94 3.62 -17.52
N ARG A 25 -12.00 3.99 -18.26
CA ARG A 25 -11.86 4.79 -19.50
C ARG A 25 -11.30 6.18 -19.21
N VAL A 26 -11.83 6.87 -18.21
CA VAL A 26 -11.39 8.23 -17.82
C VAL A 26 -9.93 8.22 -17.36
N LEU A 27 -9.52 7.22 -16.59
CA LEU A 27 -8.17 7.10 -16.07
C LEU A 27 -7.17 6.45 -17.06
N GLY A 28 -7.61 6.07 -18.26
CA GLY A 28 -6.76 5.40 -19.26
C GLY A 28 -6.28 4.00 -18.84
N LEU A 29 -7.05 3.31 -17.99
CA LEU A 29 -6.71 2.00 -17.43
C LEU A 29 -7.39 0.87 -18.22
N ALA A 30 -6.65 -0.21 -18.47
CA ALA A 30 -7.26 -1.44 -18.97
C ALA A 30 -8.10 -2.13 -17.89
N ARG A 31 -9.29 -2.63 -18.25
CA ARG A 31 -10.18 -3.34 -17.32
C ARG A 31 -9.65 -4.70 -16.86
N GLN A 32 -8.95 -5.42 -17.75
CA GLN A 32 -8.43 -6.76 -17.46
C GLN A 32 -7.46 -6.79 -16.27
N PRO A 33 -6.43 -5.93 -16.19
CA PRO A 33 -5.56 -5.88 -15.02
C PRO A 33 -6.27 -5.39 -13.75
N TYR A 34 -7.28 -4.50 -13.86
CA TYR A 34 -8.11 -4.13 -12.70
C TYR A 34 -8.85 -5.34 -12.11
N TYR A 35 -9.51 -6.15 -12.94
CA TYR A 35 -10.21 -7.34 -12.45
C TYR A 35 -9.24 -8.42 -11.92
N ARG A 36 -8.03 -8.53 -12.48
CA ARG A 36 -6.98 -9.38 -11.90
C ARG A 36 -6.55 -8.88 -10.52
N TRP A 37 -6.34 -7.58 -10.39
CA TRP A 37 -5.96 -6.93 -9.13
C TRP A 37 -7.02 -7.13 -8.05
N LEU A 38 -8.32 -7.16 -8.39
CA LEU A 38 -9.38 -7.44 -7.40
C LEU A 38 -9.22 -8.79 -6.67
N ALA A 39 -8.57 -9.78 -7.28
CA ALA A 39 -8.32 -11.07 -6.63
C ALA A 39 -7.17 -11.02 -5.61
N SER A 40 -6.20 -10.12 -5.82
CA SER A 40 -5.04 -9.92 -4.93
C SER A 40 -4.66 -8.44 -4.94
N PRO A 41 -5.39 -7.60 -4.19
CA PRO A 41 -5.27 -6.14 -4.28
C PRO A 41 -4.03 -5.57 -3.58
N VAL A 42 -3.38 -6.38 -2.74
CA VAL A 42 -2.11 -6.08 -2.08
C VAL A 42 -1.09 -7.10 -2.58
N THR A 43 0.02 -6.61 -3.09
CA THR A 43 1.15 -7.46 -3.51
C THR A 43 2.08 -7.75 -2.34
N ASP A 44 2.88 -8.81 -2.46
CA ASP A 44 3.88 -9.16 -1.44
C ASP A 44 4.89 -8.00 -1.22
N SER A 45 5.22 -7.24 -2.27
CA SER A 45 6.08 -6.05 -2.15
C SER A 45 5.42 -4.94 -1.34
N GLU A 46 4.16 -4.60 -1.64
CA GLU A 46 3.40 -3.57 -0.89
C GLU A 46 3.24 -3.97 0.59
N LEU A 47 3.05 -5.27 0.86
CA LEU A 47 2.98 -5.79 2.22
C LEU A 47 4.33 -5.66 2.94
N ALA A 48 5.42 -6.08 2.30
CA ALA A 48 6.77 -5.96 2.86
C ALA A 48 7.18 -4.49 3.08
N GLU A 49 6.84 -3.60 2.14
CA GLU A 49 7.06 -2.16 2.29
C GLU A 49 6.28 -1.58 3.48
N ALA A 50 5.03 -1.97 3.66
CA ALA A 50 4.22 -1.54 4.81
C ALA A 50 4.79 -2.02 6.14
N HIS A 51 5.23 -3.29 6.22
CA HIS A 51 5.84 -3.83 7.43
C HIS A 51 7.16 -3.14 7.77
N ARG A 52 8.04 -2.94 6.78
CA ARG A 52 9.30 -2.19 6.97
C ARG A 52 9.05 -0.75 7.40
N ALA A 53 8.10 -0.07 6.77
CA ALA A 53 7.75 1.31 7.14
C ALA A 53 7.25 1.39 8.59
N ASN A 54 6.41 0.44 9.02
CA ASN A 54 5.96 0.37 10.41
C ASN A 54 7.11 0.09 11.38
N ALA A 55 8.02 -0.83 11.05
CA ALA A 55 9.17 -1.10 11.90
C ALA A 55 10.06 0.13 12.10
N LEU A 56 10.30 0.93 11.04
CA LEU A 56 11.04 2.20 11.17
C LEU A 56 10.26 3.25 11.98
N PHE A 57 8.94 3.30 11.83
CA PHE A 57 8.10 4.22 12.60
C PHE A 57 8.10 3.87 14.08
N ASP A 58 7.97 2.58 14.42
CA ASP A 58 7.97 2.09 15.80
C ASP A 58 9.34 2.31 16.46
N ALA A 59 10.42 1.97 15.76
CA ALA A 59 11.79 2.27 16.17
C ALA A 59 11.98 3.77 16.51
N HIS A 60 11.55 4.67 15.62
CA HIS A 60 11.64 6.10 15.86
C HIS A 60 10.76 6.59 17.02
N ARG A 61 9.59 5.96 17.23
CA ARG A 61 8.68 6.31 18.33
C ARG A 61 9.26 5.90 19.68
N ASP A 62 9.94 4.77 19.74
CA ASP A 62 10.51 4.22 20.98
C ASP A 62 11.80 4.94 21.38
N ASP A 63 12.61 5.44 20.43
CA ASP A 63 13.71 6.37 20.70
C ASP A 63 13.81 7.52 19.66
N PRO A 64 13.11 8.64 19.92
CA PRO A 64 13.13 9.79 19.01
C PRO A 64 14.50 10.49 18.92
N GLU A 65 15.39 10.31 19.90
CA GLU A 65 16.68 11.00 20.01
C GLU A 65 17.82 10.19 19.37
N PHE A 66 17.68 8.87 19.28
CA PHE A 66 18.60 7.98 18.54
C PHE A 66 18.43 8.19 17.04
N GLY A 67 19.32 9.00 16.46
CA GLY A 67 19.25 9.39 15.04
C GLY A 67 19.17 8.21 14.07
N HIS A 68 18.68 8.50 12.85
CA HIS A 68 18.38 7.58 11.73
C HIS A 68 19.33 6.40 11.44
N ARG A 69 20.57 6.42 11.94
CA ARG A 69 21.57 5.37 11.74
C ARG A 69 21.23 4.07 12.48
N PHE A 70 20.47 4.13 13.58
CA PHE A 70 20.12 2.96 14.38
C PHE A 70 18.79 2.32 13.98
N LEU A 71 17.93 3.05 13.26
CA LEU A 71 16.64 2.54 12.77
C LEU A 71 16.80 1.27 11.92
N LEU A 72 17.93 1.14 11.22
CA LEU A 72 18.26 -0.06 10.45
C LEU A 72 18.40 -1.30 11.36
N ASP A 73 19.15 -1.17 12.45
CA ASP A 73 19.42 -2.26 13.38
C ASP A 73 18.20 -2.58 14.23
N GLU A 74 17.42 -1.56 14.60
CA GLU A 74 16.16 -1.74 15.34
C GLU A 74 15.09 -2.41 14.48
N ALA A 75 14.94 -2.01 13.23
CA ALA A 75 14.02 -2.69 12.33
C ALA A 75 14.44 -4.15 12.08
N ARG A 76 15.75 -4.42 11.96
CA ARG A 76 16.28 -5.79 11.89
C ARG A 76 15.97 -6.57 13.18
N ALA A 77 16.10 -5.96 14.36
CA ALA A 77 15.74 -6.59 15.63
C ALA A 77 14.24 -6.88 15.74
N ALA A 78 13.39 -6.06 15.10
CA ALA A 78 11.96 -6.28 14.95
C ALA A 78 11.60 -7.34 13.89
N GLY A 79 12.59 -7.95 13.22
CA GLY A 79 12.40 -9.00 12.23
C GLY A 79 12.22 -8.49 10.79
N GLU A 80 12.30 -7.19 10.56
CA GLU A 80 12.15 -6.56 9.25
C GLU A 80 13.51 -6.22 8.65
N SER A 81 13.98 -7.04 7.71
CA SER A 81 15.20 -6.75 6.96
C SER A 81 14.98 -5.56 6.03
N MET A 82 15.76 -4.50 6.19
CA MET A 82 15.86 -3.42 5.21
C MET A 82 16.77 -3.83 4.04
N ALA A 83 16.94 -2.94 3.06
CA ALA A 83 17.88 -3.17 1.94
C ALA A 83 19.28 -3.53 2.47
N GLU A 84 19.88 -4.58 1.90
CA GLU A 84 21.28 -4.96 2.12
C GLU A 84 22.24 -4.11 1.27
#